data_AF-A0A957VRS3-F1
#
_entry.id   AF-A0A957VRS3-F1
#
_cell.length_a   1.000
_cell.length_b   1.000
_cell.length_c   1.000
_cell.angle_alpha   90.00
_cell.angle_beta   90.00
_cell.angle_gamma   90.00
#
_symmetry.space_group_name_H-M   'P 1'
#
loop_
_entity.id
_entity.type
_entity.pdbx_description
1 polymer ?
#
loop_
_entity_poly.entity_id
_entity_poly.type
_entity_poly.pdbx_seq_one_letter_code
_entity_poly.pdbx_strand_id
1 'polypeptide(L)'
;MDTDKHRKKQISVDAMQLPAAWQWFPDARYGMFIHWGPYAQYGRGEQVLFREHLDQREYAARACAWNPARFDAQAWADVAVRGGMKYAVLTT
;
A
#
# COMPACT_ATOMS: atom_id res chain seq x y z
N MET A 1 -44.75 -24.22 16.34
CA MET A 1 -45.06 -23.00 15.58
C MET A 1 -44.60 -21.85 16.46
N ASP A 2 -43.32 -21.45 16.49
CA ASP A 2 -42.53 -20.85 15.38
C ASP A 2 -43.32 -19.70 14.75
N THR A 3 -42.89 -18.44 14.74
CA THR A 3 -41.55 -17.90 14.51
C THR A 3 -41.44 -16.49 15.11
N ASP A 4 -40.51 -16.26 16.04
CA ASP A 4 -40.00 -14.88 16.25
C ASP A 4 -38.49 -14.91 16.56
N LYS A 5 -37.80 -15.83 15.89
CA LYS A 5 -36.36 -15.75 15.67
C LYS A 5 -36.14 -14.70 14.59
N HIS A 6 -35.04 -13.97 14.65
CA HIS A 6 -34.62 -12.87 13.75
C HIS A 6 -34.87 -11.43 14.24
N ARG A 7 -34.72 -11.16 15.54
CA ARG A 7 -34.15 -9.85 15.93
C ARG A 7 -32.72 -9.82 15.38
N LYS A 8 -32.53 -9.20 14.20
CA LYS A 8 -31.21 -8.82 13.69
C LYS A 8 -30.54 -8.03 14.81
N LYS A 9 -29.53 -8.60 15.47
CA LYS A 9 -28.56 -7.79 16.22
C LYS A 9 -27.93 -6.90 15.15
N GLN A 10 -28.42 -5.66 15.05
CA GLN A 10 -27.63 -4.58 14.50
C GLN A 10 -26.34 -4.64 15.30
N ILE A 11 -25.26 -5.11 14.68
CA ILE A 11 -23.93 -4.93 15.26
C ILE A 11 -23.77 -3.40 15.21
N SER A 12 -24.09 -2.73 16.31
CA SER A 12 -23.59 -1.39 16.52
C SER A 12 -22.09 -1.57 16.54
N VAL A 13 -21.45 -1.22 15.43
CA VAL A 13 -20.07 -0.77 15.46
C VAL A 13 -20.09 0.45 16.37
N ASP A 14 -20.06 0.21 17.68
CA ASP A 14 -19.45 1.15 18.61
C ASP A 14 -18.08 1.37 18.00
N ALA A 15 -17.92 2.52 17.35
CA ALA A 15 -16.71 2.90 16.70
C ALA A 15 -15.64 2.78 17.77
N MET A 16 -14.79 1.76 17.66
CA MET A 16 -13.66 1.52 18.53
C MET A 16 -12.98 2.87 18.72
N GLN A 17 -13.06 3.44 19.93
CA GLN A 17 -12.53 4.77 20.19
C GLN A 17 -11.03 4.72 19.99
N LEU A 18 -10.59 5.21 18.83
CA LEU A 18 -9.18 5.29 18.50
C LEU A 18 -8.55 6.31 19.45
N PRO A 19 -7.34 6.03 19.98
CA PRO A 19 -6.58 7.06 20.68
C PRO A 19 -6.47 8.30 19.78
N ALA A 20 -6.52 9.51 20.36
CA ALA A 20 -6.49 10.75 19.59
C ALA A 20 -5.33 10.82 18.58
N ALA A 21 -4.18 10.24 18.92
CA ALA A 21 -3.01 10.12 18.05
C ALA A 21 -3.25 9.33 16.75
N TRP A 22 -4.28 8.48 16.68
CA TRP A 22 -4.64 7.68 15.50
C TRP A 22 -5.81 8.25 14.71
N GLN A 23 -6.48 9.28 15.22
CA GLN A 23 -7.68 9.85 14.60
C GLN A 23 -7.40 10.46 13.22
N TRP A 24 -6.17 10.91 12.98
CA TRP A 24 -5.78 11.46 11.67
C TRP A 24 -5.96 10.46 10.52
N PHE A 25 -5.81 9.15 10.74
CA PHE A 25 -5.87 8.14 9.68
C PHE A 25 -7.28 7.93 9.11
N PRO A 26 -8.33 7.66 9.93
CA PRO A 26 -9.70 7.66 9.43
C PRO A 26 -10.11 9.03 8.89
N ASP A 27 -9.59 10.15 9.41
CA ASP A 27 -9.89 11.48 8.87
C ASP A 27 -9.24 11.71 7.49
N ALA A 28 -8.03 11.17 7.28
CA ALA A 28 -7.28 11.27 6.04
C ALA A 28 -7.96 10.57 4.86
N ARG A 29 -8.63 9.43 5.11
CA ARG A 29 -9.45 8.60 4.18
C ARG A 29 -8.73 8.02 2.94
N TYR A 30 -7.88 8.78 2.29
CA TYR A 30 -7.32 8.49 0.98
C TYR A 30 -5.80 8.74 0.98
N GLY A 31 -5.04 7.78 0.46
CA GLY A 31 -3.58 7.82 0.43
C GLY A 31 -2.98 7.10 -0.76
N MET A 32 -1.68 7.30 -0.96
CA MET A 32 -0.88 6.68 -2.02
C MET A 32 -0.15 5.46 -1.49
N PHE A 33 -0.25 4.31 -2.16
CA PHE A 33 0.65 3.18 -1.90
C PHE A 33 1.65 3.08 -3.04
N ILE A 34 2.94 3.24 -2.73
CA ILE A 34 4.04 3.08 -3.67
C ILE A 34 4.69 1.71 -3.46
N HIS A 35 4.53 0.83 -4.46
CA HIS A 35 5.33 -0.39 -4.59
C HIS A 35 6.48 -0.08 -5.53
N TRP A 36 7.66 0.18 -4.97
CA TRP A 36 8.85 0.47 -5.75
C TRP A 36 10.11 -0.15 -5.16
N GLY A 37 10.92 -0.75 -6.04
CA GLY A 37 12.15 -1.43 -5.69
C GLY A 37 12.80 -2.04 -6.93
N PRO A 38 13.90 -2.79 -6.78
CA PRO A 38 14.63 -3.40 -7.91
C PRO A 38 13.78 -4.26 -8.84
N TYR A 39 12.71 -4.89 -8.33
CA TYR A 39 11.76 -5.65 -9.13
C TYR A 39 11.12 -4.83 -10.26
N ALA A 40 11.02 -3.50 -10.10
CA ALA A 40 10.44 -2.60 -11.10
C ALA A 40 11.21 -2.63 -12.43
N GLN A 41 12.50 -2.97 -12.41
CA GLN A 41 13.32 -3.14 -13.63
C GLN A 41 12.83 -4.29 -14.51
N TYR A 42 12.16 -5.28 -13.93
CA TYR A 42 11.62 -6.42 -14.68
C TYR A 42 10.25 -6.13 -15.30
N GLY A 43 9.50 -5.16 -14.75
CA GLY A 43 8.18 -4.76 -15.27
C GLY A 43 7.08 -5.83 -15.15
N ARG A 44 7.26 -6.85 -14.29
CA ARG A 44 6.36 -8.03 -14.18
C ARG A 44 5.87 -8.30 -12.75
N GLY A 45 5.79 -7.26 -11.94
CA GLY A 45 5.32 -7.32 -10.55
C GLY A 45 6.43 -7.65 -9.55
N GLU A 46 6.13 -7.40 -8.28
CA GLU A 46 7.05 -7.53 -7.15
C GLU A 46 7.45 -8.98 -6.86
N GLN A 47 6.63 -9.94 -7.30
CA GLN A 47 6.84 -11.38 -7.10
C GLN A 47 7.59 -12.06 -8.27
N VAL A 48 8.18 -11.30 -9.20
CA VAL A 48 8.81 -11.85 -10.41
C VAL A 48 9.88 -12.91 -10.11
N LEU A 49 10.68 -12.72 -9.05
CA LEU A 49 11.69 -13.68 -8.61
C LEU A 49 11.07 -15.06 -8.33
N PHE A 50 9.95 -15.08 -7.59
CA PHE A 50 9.27 -16.30 -7.21
C PHE A 50 8.47 -16.90 -8.38
N ARG A 51 7.68 -16.08 -9.07
CA ARG A 51 6.73 -16.54 -10.11
C ARG A 51 7.42 -17.05 -11.37
N GLU A 52 8.61 -16.54 -11.69
CA GLU A 52 9.36 -16.92 -12.89
C GLU A 52 10.58 -17.79 -12.58
N HIS A 53 10.77 -18.19 -11.31
CA HIS A 53 11.91 -18.98 -10.87
C HIS A 53 13.26 -18.38 -11.32
N LEU A 54 13.40 -17.06 -11.23
CA LEU A 54 14.65 -16.38 -11.59
C LEU A 54 15.80 -16.84 -10.69
N ASP A 55 17.01 -16.84 -11.24
CA ASP A 55 18.19 -17.08 -10.41
C ASP A 55 18.36 -15.98 -9.37
N GLN A 56 18.55 -16.37 -8.11
CA GLN A 56 18.64 -15.45 -6.99
C GLN A 56 19.91 -14.59 -7.04
N ARG A 57 21.03 -15.14 -7.53
CA ARG A 57 22.31 -14.41 -7.61
C ARG A 57 22.25 -13.35 -8.71
N GLU A 58 21.67 -13.69 -9.85
CA GLU A 58 21.44 -12.74 -10.95
C GLU A 58 20.47 -11.63 -10.53
N TYR A 59 19.37 -11.99 -9.85
CA TYR A 59 18.42 -11.01 -9.31
C TYR A 59 19.11 -10.06 -8.33
N ALA A 60 19.90 -10.59 -7.39
CA ALA A 60 20.66 -9.78 -6.43
C ALA A 60 21.68 -8.86 -7.12
N ALA A 61 22.42 -9.35 -8.13
CA ALA A 61 23.36 -8.54 -8.88
C ALA A 61 22.68 -7.37 -9.62
N ARG A 62 21.54 -7.64 -10.28
CA ARG A 62 20.72 -6.60 -10.92
C ARG A 62 20.10 -5.62 -9.91
N ALA A 63 19.76 -6.11 -8.72
CA ALA A 63 19.28 -5.26 -7.64
C ALA A 63 20.37 -4.31 -7.13
N CYS A 64 21.60 -4.78 -6.98
CA CYS A 64 22.76 -3.95 -6.63
C CYS A 64 23.08 -2.91 -7.72
N ALA A 65 22.81 -3.23 -8.99
CA ALA A 65 23.01 -2.30 -10.11
C ALA A 65 21.84 -1.32 -10.34
N TRP A 66 20.76 -1.42 -9.56
CA TRP A 66 19.57 -0.60 -9.74
C TRP A 66 19.89 0.88 -9.47
N ASN A 67 19.71 1.72 -10.50
CA ASN A 67 19.95 3.16 -10.42
C ASN A 67 18.80 3.94 -11.10
N PRO A 68 17.77 4.36 -10.35
CA PRO A 68 16.65 5.10 -10.90
C PRO A 68 17.01 6.57 -11.16
N ALA A 69 17.76 6.84 -12.24
CA ALA A 69 18.32 8.15 -12.56
C ALA A 69 17.29 9.28 -12.80
N ARG A 70 16.01 8.95 -12.96
CA ARG A 70 14.91 9.91 -13.12
C ARG A 70 13.97 9.96 -11.91
N PHE A 71 14.41 9.42 -10.78
CA PHE A 71 13.65 9.50 -9.54
C PHE A 71 13.53 10.96 -9.07
N ASP A 72 12.30 11.37 -8.80
CA ASP A 72 11.97 12.68 -8.27
C ASP A 72 10.84 12.54 -7.24
N ALA A 73 11.22 12.63 -5.96
CA ALA A 73 10.27 12.53 -4.85
C ALA A 73 9.29 13.71 -4.83
N GLN A 74 9.70 14.89 -5.29
CA GLN A 74 8.85 16.07 -5.35
C GLN A 74 7.75 15.87 -6.38
N ALA A 75 8.10 15.36 -7.56
CA ALA A 75 7.11 15.03 -8.59
C ALA A 75 6.06 14.03 -8.08
N TRP A 76 6.45 13.05 -7.28
CA TRP A 76 5.52 12.08 -6.70
C TRP A 76 4.61 12.71 -5.63
N ALA A 77 5.19 13.51 -4.73
CA ALA A 77 4.44 14.24 -3.72
C ALA A 77 3.43 15.20 -4.37
N ASP A 78 3.85 15.93 -5.40
CA ASP A 78 3.00 16.85 -6.16
C ASP A 78 1.81 16.13 -6.79
N VAL A 79 2.02 14.96 -7.37
CA VAL A 79 0.94 14.13 -7.93
C VAL A 79 -0.03 13.70 -6.81
N ALA A 80 0.48 13.24 -5.67
CA ALA A 80 -0.36 12.81 -4.55
C ALA A 80 -1.21 13.97 -3.99
N VAL A 81 -0.59 15.14 -3.80
CA VAL A 81 -1.27 16.35 -3.31
C VAL A 81 -2.33 16.81 -4.30
N ARG A 82 -2.00 16.91 -5.60
CA ARG A 82 -2.98 17.25 -6.65
C ARG A 82 -4.12 16.24 -6.74
N GLY A 83 -3.83 14.97 -6.46
CA GLY A 83 -4.81 13.89 -6.39
C GLY A 83 -5.68 13.91 -5.12
N GLY A 84 -5.41 14.79 -4.16
CA GLY A 84 -6.16 14.89 -2.91
C GLY A 84 -5.78 13.87 -1.83
N MET A 85 -4.70 13.10 -2.04
CA MET A 85 -4.19 12.12 -1.09
C MET A 85 -3.63 12.82 0.16
N LYS A 86 -3.83 12.20 1.33
CA LYS A 86 -3.49 12.76 2.64
C LYS A 86 -2.33 12.04 3.34
N TYR A 87 -1.93 10.89 2.83
CA TYR A 87 -0.77 10.14 3.31
C TYR A 87 -0.19 9.27 2.19
N ALA A 88 1.02 8.76 2.38
CA ALA A 88 1.64 7.79 1.50
C ALA A 88 2.29 6.64 2.29
N VAL A 89 2.35 5.47 1.67
CA VAL A 89 3.04 4.27 2.18
C VAL A 89 4.02 3.82 1.12
N LEU A 90 5.28 3.64 1.52
CA LEU A 90 6.37 3.18 0.66
C LEU A 90 6.90 1.84 1.18
N THR A 91 7.20 0.92 0.27
CA THR A 91 7.92 -0.32 0.60
C THR A 91 9.37 -0.03 1.01
N THR A 92 9.75 -0.37 2.23
CA THR A 92 11.10 -0.18 2.80
C THR A 92 11.89 -1.47 2.89
#